data_AF-A0A840S058-F1
#
_entry.id   AF-A0A840S058-F1
#
_cell.length_a   1.000
_cell.length_b   1.000
_cell.length_c   1.000
_cell.angle_alpha   90.00
_cell.angle_beta   90.00
_cell.angle_gamma   90.00
#
_symmetry.space_group_name_H-M   'P 1'
#
loop_
_entity.id
_entity.type
_entity.pdbx_description
1 polymer ?
#
loop_
_entity_poly.entity_id
_entity_poly.type
_entity_poly.pdbx_seq_one_letter_code
_entity_poly.pdbx_strand_id
1 'polypeptide(L)'
;MALTFLPGSLVIESDSSILDLPAFHAALRDWEDSAEAAVYPVTHTYKEIPLGGGAIFPAVDLVNGWQLRFPAPGNYTIRGNLGGTILPVAGVYVERQTSAAYVTTAIGGSGPSAISIAEAVRSELTAELVRLRELALLHGLEPGAPLVVDDANGTRSAGAVVQSVVTSQTTTTVSRQ
;
A
#
# COMPACT_ATOMS: atom_id res chain seq x y z
N MET A 1 14.43 -20.80 28.47
CA MET A 1 15.00 -21.37 27.24
C MET A 1 16.49 -21.15 27.30
N ALA A 2 17.29 -22.22 27.28
CA ALA A 2 18.74 -22.10 27.14
C ALA A 2 19.12 -22.41 25.69
N LEU A 3 19.98 -21.57 25.12
CA LEU A 3 20.55 -21.78 23.79
C LEU A 3 22.05 -22.07 23.93
N THR A 4 22.51 -23.12 23.26
CA THR A 4 23.96 -23.40 23.15
C THR A 4 24.38 -23.20 21.70
N PHE A 5 25.39 -22.36 21.48
CA PHE A 5 25.87 -22.04 20.14
C PHE A 5 27.09 -22.89 19.80
N LEU A 6 27.03 -23.57 18.66
CA LEU A 6 28.11 -24.39 18.10
C LEU A 6 28.59 -23.75 16.79
N PRO A 7 29.31 -22.62 16.87
CA PRO A 7 29.57 -21.75 15.73
C PRO A 7 30.47 -22.39 14.66
N GLY A 8 31.35 -23.33 15.06
CA GLY A 8 32.15 -24.11 14.10
C GLY A 8 31.32 -24.99 13.15
N SER A 9 30.09 -25.34 13.55
CA SER A 9 29.13 -26.09 12.73
C SER A 9 27.90 -25.28 12.31
N LEU A 10 27.83 -24.01 12.72
CA LEU A 10 26.65 -23.14 12.54
C LEU A 10 25.37 -23.79 13.06
N VAL A 11 25.43 -24.37 14.27
CA VAL A 11 24.27 -25.00 14.93
C VAL A 11 23.93 -24.26 16.21
N ILE A 12 22.65 -23.96 16.40
CA ILE A 12 22.08 -23.48 17.65
C ILE A 12 21.31 -24.64 18.27
N GLU A 13 21.70 -25.05 19.48
CA GLU A 13 20.95 -26.04 20.24
C GLU A 13 19.96 -25.37 21.17
N SER A 14 18.73 -25.87 21.17
CA SER A 14 17.71 -25.48 22.15
C SER A 14 17.33 -26.69 22.99
N ASP A 15 17.34 -26.51 24.31
CA ASP A 15 16.96 -27.54 25.28
C ASP A 15 15.44 -27.63 25.54
N SER A 16 14.66 -26.71 24.94
CA SER A 16 13.27 -26.48 25.31
C SER A 16 12.45 -25.98 24.12
N SER A 17 11.12 -26.08 24.22
CA SER A 17 10.21 -25.57 23.18
C SER A 17 10.35 -24.06 23.00
N ILE A 18 10.25 -23.58 21.75
CA ILE A 18 10.29 -22.17 21.39
C ILE A 18 8.85 -21.66 21.30
N LEU A 19 8.31 -21.18 22.42
CA LEU A 19 6.92 -20.73 22.50
C LEU A 19 6.75 -19.20 22.31
N ASP A 20 7.84 -18.46 22.44
CA ASP A 20 7.92 -17.00 22.33
C ASP A 20 9.05 -16.64 21.36
N LEU A 21 8.67 -16.24 20.15
CA LEU A 21 9.62 -15.94 19.08
C LEU A 21 10.40 -14.63 19.31
N PRO A 22 9.79 -13.55 19.82
CA PRO A 22 10.53 -12.38 20.32
C PRO A 22 11.58 -12.72 21.39
N ALA A 23 11.25 -13.57 22.36
CA ALA A 23 12.23 -13.99 23.37
C ALA A 23 13.38 -14.82 22.77
N PHE A 24 13.08 -15.66 21.77
CA PHE A 24 14.09 -16.37 20.99
C PHE A 24 15.00 -15.43 20.20
N HIS A 25 14.42 -14.46 19.50
CA HIS A 25 15.15 -13.40 18.81
C HIS A 25 16.10 -12.66 19.76
N ALA A 26 15.60 -12.24 20.93
CA ALA A 26 16.42 -11.54 21.93
C ALA A 26 17.61 -12.38 22.39
N ALA A 27 17.43 -13.69 22.62
CA ALA A 27 18.53 -14.58 23.00
C ALA A 27 19.57 -14.77 21.88
N LEU A 28 19.15 -14.78 20.61
CA LEU A 28 20.08 -14.81 19.48
C LEU A 28 20.87 -13.50 19.37
N ARG A 29 20.21 -12.35 19.58
CA ARG A 29 20.88 -11.03 19.57
C ARG A 29 21.86 -10.87 20.72
N ASP A 30 21.50 -11.32 21.92
CA ASP A 30 22.38 -11.31 23.10
C ASP A 30 23.68 -12.10 22.85
N TRP A 31 23.58 -13.25 22.17
CA TRP A 31 24.77 -13.98 21.74
C TRP A 31 25.55 -13.24 20.64
N GLU A 32 24.88 -12.73 19.61
CA GLU A 32 25.51 -11.97 18.52
C GLU A 32 26.28 -10.73 18.99
N ASP A 33 25.85 -10.11 20.09
CA ASP A 33 26.50 -8.96 20.71
C ASP A 33 27.73 -9.35 21.58
N SER A 34 27.98 -10.65 21.76
CA SER A 34 29.13 -11.15 22.53
C SER A 34 30.45 -11.06 21.74
N ALA A 35 31.58 -11.00 22.47
CA ALA A 35 32.91 -11.00 21.87
C ALA A 35 33.22 -12.29 21.08
N GLU A 36 32.62 -13.41 21.47
CA GLU A 36 32.77 -14.68 20.76
C GLU A 36 32.06 -14.66 19.41
N ALA A 37 30.84 -14.13 19.35
CA ALA A 37 30.03 -14.11 18.14
C ALA A 37 30.54 -13.13 17.07
N ALA A 38 31.34 -12.13 17.47
CA ALA A 38 31.84 -11.07 16.58
C ALA A 38 32.63 -11.58 15.35
N VAL A 39 33.18 -12.80 15.40
CA VAL A 39 33.95 -13.41 14.29
C VAL A 39 33.11 -14.33 13.40
N TYR A 40 31.85 -14.56 13.75
CA TYR A 40 30.94 -15.48 13.06
C TYR A 40 29.86 -14.71 12.29
N PRO A 41 29.28 -15.29 11.23
CA PRO A 41 28.20 -14.64 10.50
C PRO A 41 26.94 -14.53 11.37
N VAL A 42 26.16 -13.47 11.14
CA VAL A 42 24.85 -13.22 11.77
C VAL A 42 23.98 -14.47 11.69
N THR A 43 23.31 -14.81 12.79
CA THR A 43 22.53 -16.05 12.96
C THR A 43 21.17 -16.00 12.28
N HIS A 44 20.51 -14.84 12.33
CA HIS A 44 19.12 -14.71 11.91
C HIS A 44 18.76 -13.32 11.38
N THR A 45 17.63 -13.23 10.69
CA THR A 45 16.91 -11.99 10.46
C THR A 45 15.62 -11.98 11.26
N TYR A 46 15.16 -10.79 11.67
CA TYR A 46 13.92 -10.60 12.41
C TYR A 46 13.04 -9.57 11.70
N LYS A 47 11.74 -9.85 11.64
CA LYS A 47 10.75 -8.93 11.08
C LYS A 47 9.45 -8.98 11.88
N GLU A 48 8.93 -7.80 12.18
CA GLU A 48 7.57 -7.64 12.68
C GLU A 48 6.65 -7.33 11.50
N ILE A 49 5.75 -8.26 11.20
CA ILE A 49 4.80 -8.11 10.09
C ILE A 49 3.53 -7.46 10.66
N PRO A 50 3.17 -6.22 10.25
CA PRO A 50 1.95 -5.59 10.71
C PRO A 50 0.73 -6.34 10.16
N LEU A 51 -0.19 -6.73 11.03
CA LEU A 51 -1.45 -7.38 10.67
C LEU A 51 -2.62 -6.40 10.56
N GLY A 52 -2.39 -5.12 10.84
CA GLY A 52 -3.43 -4.10 10.96
C GLY A 52 -3.98 -4.01 12.40
N GLY A 53 -4.66 -2.90 12.71
CA GLY A 53 -5.25 -2.69 14.03
C GLY A 53 -4.26 -2.67 15.21
N GLY A 54 -2.98 -2.39 14.95
CA GLY A 54 -1.91 -2.43 15.96
C GLY A 54 -1.39 -3.83 16.28
N ALA A 55 -1.92 -4.88 15.65
CA ALA A 55 -1.41 -6.23 15.80
C ALA A 55 -0.15 -6.45 14.95
N ILE A 56 0.81 -7.17 15.52
CA ILE A 56 2.08 -7.55 14.88
C ILE A 56 2.25 -9.07 14.89
N PHE A 57 2.92 -9.59 13.87
CA PHE A 57 3.28 -11.01 13.78
C PHE A 57 4.80 -11.14 13.65
N PRO A 58 5.51 -11.62 14.69
CA PRO A 58 6.96 -11.76 14.66
C PRO A 58 7.37 -12.92 13.76
N ALA A 59 8.41 -12.69 12.96
CA ALA A 59 9.05 -13.68 12.11
C ALA A 59 10.57 -13.66 12.32
N VAL A 60 11.16 -14.85 12.43
CA VAL A 60 12.61 -15.07 12.57
C VAL A 60 13.03 -16.05 11.50
N ASP A 61 14.04 -15.73 10.70
CA ASP A 61 14.62 -16.69 9.76
C ASP A 61 16.08 -16.92 10.11
N LEU A 62 16.49 -18.18 10.33
CA LEU A 62 17.90 -18.53 10.44
C LEU A 62 18.57 -18.39 9.07
N VAL A 63 19.67 -17.64 9.02
CA VAL A 63 20.37 -17.27 7.77
C VAL A 63 21.83 -17.72 7.83
N ASN A 64 22.58 -17.47 6.74
CA ASN A 64 24.02 -17.75 6.66
C ASN A 64 24.43 -19.19 7.00
N GLY A 65 23.53 -20.16 6.77
CA GLY A 65 23.77 -21.57 7.03
C GLY A 65 23.50 -22.02 8.47
N TRP A 66 23.05 -21.13 9.35
CA TRP A 66 22.69 -21.50 10.72
C TRP A 66 21.48 -22.44 10.77
N GLN A 67 21.55 -23.44 11.65
CA GLN A 67 20.55 -24.48 11.81
C GLN A 67 20.16 -24.62 13.28
N LEU A 68 18.93 -25.08 13.52
CA LEU A 68 18.42 -25.36 14.87
C LEU A 68 18.50 -26.86 15.16
N ARG A 69 18.91 -27.24 16.38
CA ARG A 69 18.92 -28.63 16.85
C ARG A 69 18.30 -28.71 18.25
N PHE A 70 17.53 -29.77 18.49
CA PHE A 70 17.12 -30.15 19.85
C PHE A 70 17.91 -31.40 20.22
N PRO A 71 18.86 -31.32 21.18
CA PRO A 71 19.84 -32.39 21.37
C PRO A 71 19.32 -33.59 22.14
N ALA A 72 18.30 -33.42 22.97
CA ALA A 72 17.73 -34.48 23.80
C ALA A 72 16.45 -35.06 23.18
N PRO A 73 16.24 -36.40 23.22
CA PRO A 73 14.98 -37.01 22.79
C PRO A 73 13.77 -36.41 23.52
N GLY A 74 12.71 -36.14 22.78
CA GLY A 74 11.53 -35.46 23.31
C GLY A 74 10.62 -34.86 22.24
N ASN A 75 9.51 -34.32 22.70
CA ASN A 75 8.55 -33.59 21.86
C ASN A 75 8.74 -32.09 22.12
N TYR A 76 8.96 -31.33 21.05
CA TYR A 76 9.19 -29.90 21.10
C TYR A 76 8.18 -29.18 20.21
N THR A 77 7.80 -27.98 20.60
CA THR A 77 6.93 -27.11 19.81
C THR A 77 7.63 -25.81 19.49
N ILE A 78 7.49 -25.36 18.25
CA ILE A 78 7.88 -24.02 17.82
C ILE A 78 6.60 -23.26 17.47
N ARG A 79 6.32 -22.17 18.18
CA ARG A 79 5.20 -21.26 17.90
C ARG A 79 5.70 -19.99 17.24
N GLY A 80 5.02 -19.61 16.15
CA GLY A 80 5.36 -18.42 15.38
C GLY A 80 6.08 -18.76 14.08
N ASN A 81 6.43 -17.73 13.32
CA ASN A 81 7.04 -17.87 12.01
C ASN A 81 8.57 -17.93 12.11
N LEU A 82 9.08 -19.03 12.66
CA LEU A 82 10.50 -19.35 12.63
C LEU A 82 10.81 -20.08 11.33
N GLY A 83 11.62 -19.54 10.43
CA GLY A 83 12.21 -20.24 9.27
C GLY A 83 13.65 -20.67 9.54
N GLY A 84 14.10 -21.73 8.86
CA GLY A 84 15.41 -22.34 9.10
C GLY A 84 15.37 -23.86 9.04
N THR A 85 16.54 -24.47 8.88
CA THR A 85 16.69 -25.92 8.89
C THR A 85 16.71 -26.43 10.33
N ILE A 86 15.92 -27.47 10.61
CA ILE A 86 15.98 -28.21 11.86
C ILE A 86 16.80 -29.47 11.62
N LEU A 87 17.93 -29.60 12.30
CA LEU A 87 18.76 -30.80 12.25
C LEU A 87 18.05 -31.94 12.99
N PRO A 88 17.77 -33.07 12.30
CA PRO A 88 17.08 -34.19 12.92
C PRO A 88 17.98 -34.88 13.95
N VAL A 89 17.39 -35.26 15.08
CA VAL A 89 18.04 -36.06 16.13
C VAL A 89 17.13 -37.24 16.44
N ALA A 90 17.72 -38.42 16.66
CA ALA A 90 16.95 -39.63 16.95
C ALA A 90 16.10 -39.44 18.22
N GLY A 91 14.80 -39.77 18.13
CA GLY A 91 13.86 -39.62 19.25
C GLY A 91 13.38 -38.19 19.49
N VAL A 92 13.70 -37.25 18.61
CA VAL A 92 13.21 -35.87 18.66
C VAL A 92 12.09 -35.67 17.66
N TYR A 93 10.98 -35.13 18.15
CA TYR A 93 9.84 -34.73 17.33
C TYR A 93 9.61 -33.24 17.53
N VAL A 94 9.59 -32.48 16.43
CA VAL A 94 9.37 -31.03 16.48
C VAL A 94 8.10 -30.69 15.71
N GLU A 95 7.12 -30.14 16.42
CA GLU A 95 5.92 -29.58 15.82
C GLU A 95 6.14 -28.09 15.54
N ARG A 96 5.95 -27.67 14.30
CA ARG A 96 5.99 -26.24 13.90
C ARG A 96 4.58 -25.71 13.72
N GLN A 97 4.18 -24.82 14.63
CA GLN A 97 2.93 -24.09 14.56
C GLN A 97 3.20 -22.74 13.88
N THR A 98 3.37 -22.78 12.55
CA THR A 98 3.58 -21.60 11.71
C THR A 98 2.23 -21.11 11.17
N SER A 99 1.86 -19.87 11.46
CA SER A 99 0.75 -19.22 10.77
C SER A 99 1.25 -18.66 9.44
N ALA A 100 0.71 -19.15 8.33
CA ALA A 100 0.86 -18.45 7.06
C ALA A 100 0.00 -17.17 7.15
N ALA A 101 0.64 -16.00 7.21
CA ALA A 101 -0.06 -14.74 6.99
C ALA A 101 -0.47 -14.71 5.52
N TYR A 102 -1.65 -15.25 5.21
CA TYR A 102 -2.27 -15.04 3.91
C TYR A 102 -2.71 -13.59 3.88
N VAL A 103 -1.86 -12.71 3.34
CA VAL A 103 -2.33 -11.43 2.83
C VAL A 103 -3.20 -11.80 1.64
N THR A 104 -4.50 -11.95 1.87
CA THR A 104 -5.48 -11.56 0.85
C THR A 104 -5.20 -10.09 0.61
N THR A 105 -4.33 -9.77 -0.35
CA THR A 105 -4.44 -8.49 -1.01
C THR A 105 -5.84 -8.53 -1.59
N ALA A 106 -6.79 -7.85 -0.95
CA ALA A 106 -8.06 -7.57 -1.57
C ALA A 106 -7.78 -6.61 -2.74
N ILE A 107 -7.14 -7.11 -3.80
CA ILE A 107 -7.28 -6.60 -5.16
C ILE A 107 -8.68 -7.05 -5.57
N GLY A 108 -9.69 -6.39 -5.00
CA GLY A 108 -11.05 -6.91 -5.01
C GLY A 108 -12.05 -6.08 -4.22
N GLY A 109 -11.62 -4.97 -3.60
CA GLY A 109 -12.56 -3.88 -3.40
C GLY A 109 -13.05 -3.47 -4.79
N SER A 110 -14.32 -3.72 -5.08
CA SER A 110 -14.98 -3.31 -6.31
C SER A 110 -14.99 -1.78 -6.35
N GLY A 111 -13.85 -1.21 -6.74
CA GLY A 111 -13.73 0.22 -7.00
C GLY A 111 -14.77 0.62 -8.05
N PRO A 112 -15.11 1.91 -8.11
CA PRO A 112 -16.04 2.40 -9.12
C PRO A 112 -15.62 1.88 -10.49
N SER A 113 -16.57 1.27 -11.20
CA SER A 113 -16.32 0.81 -12.56
C SER A 113 -15.84 1.98 -13.41
N ALA A 114 -15.06 1.70 -14.46
CA ALA A 114 -14.62 2.74 -15.40
C ALA A 114 -15.80 3.57 -15.94
N ILE A 115 -16.98 2.96 -16.07
CA ILE A 115 -18.22 3.62 -16.49
C ILE A 115 -18.67 4.63 -15.43
N SER A 116 -18.75 4.24 -14.15
CA SER A 116 -19.16 5.15 -13.08
C SER A 116 -18.19 6.33 -12.88
N ILE A 117 -16.88 6.11 -13.11
CA ILE A 117 -15.90 7.19 -13.10
C ILE A 117 -16.14 8.14 -14.28
N ALA A 118 -16.35 7.61 -15.48
CA ALA A 118 -16.62 8.42 -16.67
C ALA A 118 -17.92 9.24 -16.54
N GLU A 119 -18.97 8.66 -15.96
CA GLU A 119 -20.23 9.36 -15.69
C GLU A 119 -20.05 10.48 -14.66
N ALA A 120 -19.35 10.21 -13.55
CA ALA A 120 -19.06 11.21 -12.54
C ALA A 120 -18.23 12.38 -13.12
N VAL A 121 -17.19 12.08 -13.89
CA VAL A 121 -16.35 13.10 -14.55
C VAL A 121 -17.16 13.92 -15.56
N ARG A 122 -18.03 13.30 -16.37
CA ARG A 122 -18.91 14.03 -17.29
C ARG A 122 -19.88 14.93 -16.54
N SER A 123 -20.47 14.44 -15.44
CA SER A 123 -21.38 15.23 -14.61
C SER A 123 -20.70 16.47 -14.06
N GLU A 124 -19.50 16.32 -13.50
CA GLU A 124 -18.74 17.43 -12.90
C GLU A 124 -18.35 18.48 -13.97
N LEU A 125 -17.91 18.04 -15.15
CA LEU A 125 -17.46 18.93 -16.21
C LEU A 125 -18.59 19.58 -17.03
N THR A 126 -19.84 19.16 -16.87
CA THR A 126 -20.95 19.65 -17.69
C THR A 126 -21.13 21.16 -17.56
N ALA A 127 -21.07 21.70 -16.34
CA ALA A 127 -21.26 23.14 -16.12
C ALA A 127 -20.14 23.98 -16.76
N GLU A 128 -18.90 23.50 -16.72
CA GLU A 128 -17.75 24.17 -17.33
C GLU A 128 -17.84 24.15 -18.86
N LEU A 129 -18.19 22.98 -19.44
CA LEU A 129 -18.35 22.84 -20.88
C LEU A 129 -19.46 23.74 -21.44
N VAL A 130 -20.56 23.93 -20.70
CA VAL A 130 -21.61 24.89 -21.07
C VAL A 130 -21.07 26.32 -21.12
N ARG A 131 -20.32 26.75 -20.10
CA ARG A 131 -19.74 28.10 -20.06
C ARG A 131 -18.75 28.33 -21.21
N LEU A 132 -17.87 27.37 -21.48
CA LEU A 132 -16.92 27.45 -22.58
C LEU A 132 -17.62 27.52 -23.94
N ARG A 133 -18.71 26.76 -24.11
CA ARG A 133 -19.51 26.81 -25.33
C ARG A 133 -20.20 28.16 -25.52
N GLU A 134 -20.79 28.72 -24.48
CA GLU A 134 -21.39 30.06 -24.54
C GLU A 134 -20.35 31.13 -24.91
N LEU A 135 -19.15 31.04 -24.34
CA LEU A 135 -18.04 31.92 -24.68
C LEU A 135 -17.64 31.77 -26.15
N ALA A 136 -17.51 30.53 -26.64
CA ALA A 136 -17.18 30.25 -28.03
C ALA A 136 -18.22 30.83 -29.00
N LEU A 137 -19.52 30.68 -28.68
CA LEU A 137 -20.63 31.27 -29.43
C LEU A 137 -20.54 32.79 -29.49
N LEU A 138 -20.29 33.46 -28.36
CA LEU A 138 -20.16 34.92 -28.30
C LEU A 138 -18.95 35.46 -29.06
N HIS A 139 -17.94 34.63 -29.32
CA HIS A 139 -16.78 34.96 -30.13
C HIS A 139 -16.87 34.47 -31.58
N GLY A 140 -17.99 33.85 -31.98
CA GLY A 140 -18.19 33.31 -33.33
C GLY A 140 -17.23 32.16 -33.67
N LEU A 141 -16.73 31.45 -32.66
CA LEU A 141 -15.78 30.35 -32.82
C LEU A 141 -16.47 29.00 -33.09
N GLU A 142 -17.79 28.91 -32.91
CA GLU A 142 -18.58 27.70 -33.17
C GLU A 142 -18.98 27.64 -34.66
N PRO A 143 -18.52 26.63 -35.42
CA PRO A 143 -18.91 26.46 -36.81
C PRO A 143 -20.43 26.26 -36.96
N GLY A 144 -21.05 27.02 -37.87
CA GLY A 144 -22.49 26.92 -38.14
C GLY A 144 -23.41 27.66 -37.16
N ALA A 145 -22.86 28.32 -36.13
CA ALA A 145 -23.60 29.16 -35.20
C ALA A 145 -23.01 30.59 -35.17
N PRO A 146 -23.30 31.42 -36.20
CA PRO A 146 -22.71 32.75 -36.29
C PRO A 146 -23.21 33.67 -35.16
N LEU A 147 -22.34 34.57 -34.72
CA LEU A 147 -22.74 35.73 -33.93
C LEU A 147 -23.47 36.71 -34.85
N VAL A 148 -24.75 36.96 -34.58
CA VAL A 148 -25.56 37.95 -35.28
C VAL A 148 -25.59 39.21 -34.45
N VAL A 149 -25.15 40.33 -35.03
CA VAL A 149 -25.21 41.66 -34.42
C VAL A 149 -26.28 42.45 -35.16
N ASP A 150 -27.28 42.91 -34.42
CA ASP A 150 -28.36 43.76 -34.93
C ASP A 150 -28.18 45.16 -34.34
N ASP A 151 -27.48 46.00 -35.11
CA ASP A 151 -27.18 47.38 -34.74
C ASP A 151 -28.45 48.24 -34.65
N ALA A 152 -29.51 47.90 -35.39
CA ALA A 152 -30.74 48.67 -35.41
C ALA A 152 -31.52 48.53 -34.10
N ASN A 153 -31.48 47.34 -33.50
CA ASN A 153 -32.16 47.04 -32.24
C ASN A 153 -31.20 47.04 -31.02
N GLY A 154 -29.91 47.28 -31.24
CA GLY A 154 -28.89 47.23 -30.18
C GLY A 154 -28.84 45.87 -29.52
N THR A 155 -28.84 44.79 -30.29
CA THR A 155 -28.78 43.42 -29.75
C THR A 155 -27.70 42.60 -30.45
N ARG A 156 -27.19 41.58 -29.75
CA ARG A 156 -26.43 40.51 -30.38
C ARG A 156 -26.90 39.16 -29.89
N SER A 157 -26.92 38.18 -30.78
CA SER A 157 -27.35 36.82 -30.49
C SER A 157 -26.38 35.79 -31.06
N ALA A 158 -26.14 34.73 -30.29
CA ALA A 158 -25.35 33.58 -30.71
C ALA A 158 -25.99 32.31 -30.15
N GLY A 159 -26.76 31.61 -30.99
CA GLY A 159 -27.62 30.50 -30.57
C GLY A 159 -28.66 30.98 -29.54
N ALA A 160 -28.70 30.33 -28.38
CA ALA A 160 -29.62 30.69 -27.29
C ALA A 160 -29.14 31.87 -26.43
N VAL A 161 -27.92 32.36 -26.63
CA VAL A 161 -27.38 33.51 -25.88
C VAL A 161 -27.83 34.80 -26.58
N VAL A 162 -28.63 35.61 -25.89
CA VAL A 162 -29.09 36.93 -26.36
C VAL A 162 -28.57 38.00 -25.41
N GLN A 163 -28.04 39.07 -25.97
CA GLN A 163 -27.49 40.19 -25.20
C GLN A 163 -27.99 41.52 -25.76
N SER A 164 -28.30 42.46 -24.87
CA SER A 164 -28.53 43.86 -25.24
C SER A 164 -27.23 44.62 -25.21
N VAL A 165 -27.07 45.52 -26.18
CA VAL A 165 -25.92 46.41 -26.35
C VAL A 165 -26.46 47.82 -26.27
N VAL A 166 -26.09 48.52 -25.19
CA VAL A 166 -26.45 49.93 -24.99
C VAL A 166 -25.18 50.75 -25.04
N THR A 167 -25.10 51.65 -26.02
CA THR A 167 -23.96 52.55 -26.19
C THR A 167 -24.35 53.96 -25.77
N SER A 168 -23.65 54.50 -24.78
CA SER A 168 -23.64 55.94 -24.46
C SER A 168 -22.40 56.60 -25.08
N GLN A 169 -22.24 57.92 -24.90
CA GLN A 169 -21.19 58.71 -25.56
C GLN A 169 -19.75 58.16 -25.37
N THR A 170 -19.47 57.46 -24.26
CA THR A 170 -18.13 56.91 -23.96
C THR A 170 -18.14 55.46 -23.52
N THR A 171 -19.30 54.83 -23.32
CA THR A 171 -19.42 53.50 -22.71
C THR A 171 -20.35 52.62 -23.51
N THR A 172 -19.92 51.41 -23.85
CA THR A 172 -20.79 50.35 -24.36
C THR A 172 -21.01 49.32 -23.26
N THR A 173 -22.26 49.15 -22.84
CA THR A 173 -22.66 48.15 -21.85
C THR A 173 -23.33 46.99 -22.58
N VAL A 174 -22.80 45.80 -22.37
CA VAL A 174 -23.40 44.55 -22.87
C VAL A 174 -24.00 43.79 -21.70
N SER A 175 -25.30 43.52 -21.74
CA SER A 175 -26.00 42.79 -20.69
C SER A 175 -26.63 41.52 -21.25
N ARG A 176 -26.56 40.43 -20.50
CA ARG A 176 -27.30 39.19 -20.83
C ARG A 176 -28.77 39.38 -20.46
N GLN A 177 -29.66 39.02 -21.37
CA GLN A 177 -31.11 39.01 -21.13
C GLN A 177 -31.54 37.72 -20.43
#